data_AF-A0A534TS76-F1
#
_entry.id   AF-A0A534TS76-F1
#
_cell.length_a   1.000
_cell.length_b   1.000
_cell.length_c   1.000
_cell.angle_alpha   90.00
_cell.angle_beta   90.00
_cell.angle_gamma   90.00
#
_symmetry.space_group_name_H-M   'P 1'
#
loop_
_entity.id
_entity.type
_entity.pdbx_description
1 polymer ?
#
loop_
_entity_poly.entity_id
_entity_poly.type
_entity_poly.pdbx_seq_one_letter_code
_entity_poly.pdbx_strand_id
1 'polypeptide(L)'
;MQVDAFPDTAGAPHYSDPVWEPLWSALEEAAIPLSFHIQGPRGMQAARLFDPTPGVREAFISLAPMGISELVAQLIFCGICQRHPGFVFVVVETGIGWIPYYLER
;
A
#
# COMPACT_ATOMS: atom_id res chain seq x y z
N MET A 1 1.85 -6.70 11.88
CA MET A 1 1.66 -7.74 10.84
C MET A 1 1.91 -7.10 9.48
N GLN A 2 2.55 -7.80 8.53
CA GLN A 2 2.81 -7.29 7.17
C GLN A 2 1.89 -8.00 6.16
N VAL A 3 1.28 -7.26 5.24
CA VAL A 3 0.42 -7.78 4.16
C VAL A 3 0.77 -7.13 2.81
N ASP A 4 0.28 -7.73 1.72
CA ASP A 4 0.39 -7.13 0.38
C ASP A 4 -0.43 -5.84 0.28
N ALA A 5 0.01 -4.85 -0.50
CA ALA A 5 -0.75 -3.63 -0.69
C ALA A 5 -1.96 -3.81 -1.64
N PHE A 6 -1.87 -4.75 -2.58
CA PHE A 6 -2.85 -4.94 -3.66
C PHE A 6 -3.23 -6.42 -3.79
N PRO A 7 -4.03 -6.97 -2.85
CA PRO A 7 -4.42 -8.38 -2.85
C PRO A 7 -5.10 -8.82 -4.15
N ASP A 8 -5.77 -7.90 -4.84
CA ASP A 8 -6.42 -8.12 -6.13
C ASP A 8 -5.47 -8.35 -7.29
N THR A 9 -4.22 -7.90 -7.21
CA THR A 9 -3.19 -8.27 -8.18
C THR A 9 -2.73 -9.72 -8.04
N ALA A 10 -2.98 -10.33 -6.87
CA ALA A 10 -2.71 -11.74 -6.58
C ALA A 10 -3.98 -12.62 -6.67
N GLY A 11 -5.10 -12.08 -7.17
CA GLY A 11 -6.36 -12.80 -7.35
C GLY A 11 -7.25 -12.90 -6.11
N ALA A 12 -6.89 -12.24 -5.00
CA ALA A 12 -7.77 -12.10 -3.84
C ALA A 12 -8.74 -10.92 -4.02
N PRO A 13 -9.82 -10.80 -3.22
CA PRO A 13 -10.72 -9.64 -3.33
C PRO A 13 -10.02 -8.33 -2.99
N HIS A 14 -10.44 -7.22 -3.63
CA HIS A 14 -9.98 -5.88 -3.30
C HIS A 14 -10.26 -5.54 -1.83
N TYR A 15 -9.44 -4.69 -1.19
CA TYR A 15 -9.56 -4.41 0.26
C TYR A 15 -10.88 -3.75 0.70
N SER A 16 -11.63 -3.17 -0.24
CA SER A 16 -12.97 -2.64 0.01
C SER A 16 -14.07 -3.71 0.01
N ASP A 17 -13.75 -4.96 -0.37
CA ASP A 17 -14.70 -6.06 -0.37
C ASP A 17 -15.11 -6.41 1.07
N PRO A 18 -16.41 -6.64 1.35
CA PRO A 18 -16.89 -7.00 2.69
C PRO A 18 -16.20 -8.21 3.33
N VAL A 19 -15.59 -9.10 2.56
CA VAL A 19 -14.82 -10.23 3.07
C VAL A 19 -13.68 -9.81 4.02
N TRP A 20 -13.17 -8.58 3.87
CA TRP A 20 -12.08 -8.04 4.70
C TRP A 20 -12.57 -7.28 5.94
N GLU A 21 -13.86 -7.00 6.08
CA GLU A 21 -14.40 -6.29 7.25
C GLU A 21 -14.03 -6.94 8.59
N PRO A 22 -14.06 -8.28 8.76
CA PRO A 22 -13.63 -8.91 10.00
C PRO A 22 -12.15 -8.64 10.35
N LEU A 23 -11.29 -8.49 9.34
CA LEU A 23 -9.87 -8.16 9.55
C LEU A 23 -9.74 -6.74 10.10
N TRP A 24 -10.43 -5.78 9.49
CA TRP A 24 -10.38 -4.37 9.91
C TRP A 24 -10.90 -4.19 11.33
N SER A 25 -12.05 -4.79 11.66
CA SER A 25 -12.60 -4.75 13.01
C SER A 25 -11.67 -5.39 14.04
N ALA A 26 -11.05 -6.54 13.72
CA ALA A 26 -10.14 -7.21 14.65
C ALA A 26 -8.87 -6.38 14.92
N LEU A 27 -8.34 -5.70 13.90
CA LEU A 27 -7.17 -4.83 14.05
C LEU A 27 -7.49 -3.58 14.88
N GLU A 28 -8.65 -2.97 14.66
CA GLU A 28 -9.15 -1.85 15.45
C GLU A 28 -9.38 -2.24 16.91
N GLU A 29 -10.12 -3.33 17.16
CA GLU A 29 -10.42 -3.81 18.53
C GLU A 29 -9.14 -4.16 19.30
N ALA A 30 -8.17 -4.77 18.64
CA ALA A 30 -6.90 -5.13 19.25
C ALA A 30 -5.93 -3.95 19.39
N ALA A 31 -6.23 -2.79 18.79
CA ALA A 31 -5.32 -1.65 18.66
C ALA A 31 -3.95 -2.05 18.07
N ILE A 32 -3.95 -2.97 17.09
CA ILE A 32 -2.74 -3.46 16.44
C ILE A 32 -2.56 -2.75 15.09
N PRO A 33 -1.46 -1.99 14.90
CA PRO A 33 -1.16 -1.39 13.62
C PRO A 33 -0.88 -2.43 12.53
N LEU A 34 -1.45 -2.22 11.35
CA LEU A 34 -1.13 -3.00 10.15
C LEU A 34 -0.04 -2.31 9.33
N SER A 35 1.03 -3.04 8.99
CA SER A 35 2.12 -2.50 8.18
C SER A 35 1.99 -2.95 6.73
N PHE A 36 2.16 -2.02 5.81
CA PHE A 36 2.30 -2.26 4.38
C PHE A 36 3.74 -1.97 3.98
N HIS A 37 4.43 -3.00 3.51
CA HIS A 37 5.78 -2.86 2.97
C HIS A 37 5.74 -2.10 1.65
N ILE A 38 6.84 -1.44 1.29
CA ILE A 38 6.98 -0.76 0.00
C ILE A 38 6.43 -1.66 -1.11
N GLN A 39 5.54 -1.07 -1.90
CA GLN A 39 4.99 -1.67 -3.10
C GLN A 39 5.06 -0.66 -4.23
N GLY A 40 5.57 -1.11 -5.38
CA GLY A 40 5.57 -0.34 -6.61
C GLY A 40 4.15 -0.14 -7.15
N PRO A 41 3.98 0.73 -8.16
CA PRO A 41 2.74 0.81 -8.93
C PRO A 41 2.29 -0.56 -9.43
N ARG A 42 0.98 -0.76 -9.56
CA ARG A 42 0.40 -2.00 -10.10
C ARG A 42 1.05 -2.39 -11.43
N GLY A 43 1.40 -3.68 -11.57
CA GLY A 43 2.09 -4.21 -12.75
C GLY A 43 3.59 -3.90 -12.82
N MET A 44 4.15 -3.16 -11.85
CA MET A 44 5.59 -3.01 -11.74
C MET A 44 6.25 -4.36 -11.42
N GLN A 45 7.25 -4.73 -12.19
CA GLN A 45 7.90 -6.04 -12.09
C GLN A 45 9.15 -5.97 -11.21
N ALA A 46 9.16 -6.72 -10.11
CA ALA A 46 10.33 -6.83 -9.22
C ALA A 46 11.59 -7.34 -9.95
N ALA A 47 11.45 -8.03 -11.08
CA ALA A 47 12.56 -8.46 -11.94
C ALA A 47 13.44 -7.29 -12.40
N ARG A 48 12.92 -6.05 -12.43
CA ARG A 48 13.67 -4.83 -12.73
C ARG A 48 14.81 -4.55 -11.75
N LEU A 49 14.76 -5.10 -10.52
CA LEU A 49 15.85 -5.02 -9.55
C LEU A 49 17.11 -5.77 -10.01
N PHE A 50 16.95 -6.73 -10.93
CA PHE A 50 18.03 -7.58 -11.45
C PHE A 50 18.30 -7.35 -12.94
N ASP A 51 17.71 -6.28 -13.52
CA ASP A 51 17.92 -5.90 -14.90
C ASP A 51 19.38 -5.44 -15.09
N PRO A 52 20.15 -6.00 -16.06
CA PRO A 52 21.55 -5.64 -16.26
C PRO A 52 21.73 -4.27 -16.94
N THR A 53 20.65 -3.65 -17.43
CA THR A 53 20.70 -2.36 -18.13
C THR A 53 21.05 -1.25 -17.13
N PRO A 54 22.12 -0.45 -17.39
CA PRO A 54 22.51 0.64 -16.51
C PRO A 54 21.36 1.62 -16.24
N GLY A 55 21.12 1.95 -14.97
CA GLY A 55 20.10 2.91 -14.56
C GLY A 55 18.70 2.32 -14.34
N VAL A 56 18.40 1.10 -14.80
CA VAL A 56 17.06 0.51 -14.63
C VAL A 56 16.76 0.19 -13.17
N ARG A 57 17.73 -0.36 -12.45
CA ARG A 57 17.61 -0.62 -11.01
C ARG A 57 17.43 0.67 -10.22
N GLU A 58 18.23 1.69 -10.52
CA GLU A 58 18.19 2.99 -9.86
C GLU A 58 16.84 3.69 -10.10
N ALA A 59 16.34 3.65 -11.34
CA ALA A 59 15.01 4.17 -11.69
C ALA A 59 13.90 3.41 -10.93
N PHE A 60 13.99 2.08 -10.83
CA PHE A 60 13.06 1.27 -10.06
C PHE A 60 13.05 1.69 -8.59
N ILE A 61 14.21 1.72 -7.94
CA ILE A 61 14.34 2.06 -6.51
C ILE A 61 13.84 3.49 -6.24
N SER A 62 14.03 4.41 -7.20
CA SER A 62 13.61 5.82 -7.05
C SER A 62 12.10 6.02 -7.16
N LEU A 63 11.39 5.16 -7.91
CA LEU A 63 9.98 5.37 -8.25
C LEU A 63 9.03 4.37 -7.56
N ALA A 64 9.50 3.15 -7.27
CA ALA A 64 8.70 2.14 -6.56
C ALA A 64 8.08 2.66 -5.23
N PRO A 65 8.80 3.42 -4.38
CA PRO A 65 8.25 3.93 -3.11
C PRO A 65 6.97 4.76 -3.27
N MET A 66 6.81 5.45 -4.40
CA MET A 66 5.66 6.31 -4.67
C MET A 66 4.38 5.53 -4.95
N GLY A 67 4.49 4.27 -5.38
CA GLY A 67 3.32 3.42 -5.72
C GLY A 67 2.38 3.19 -4.55
N ILE A 68 2.89 3.27 -3.31
CA ILE A 68 2.09 3.09 -2.11
C ILE A 68 0.96 4.13 -1.95
N SER A 69 1.09 5.29 -2.60
CA SER A 69 0.08 6.34 -2.50
C SER A 69 -1.30 5.87 -2.99
N GLU A 70 -1.33 4.93 -3.94
CA GLU A 70 -2.56 4.30 -4.40
C GLU A 70 -3.25 3.51 -3.28
N LEU A 71 -2.50 2.67 -2.55
CA LEU A 71 -3.04 1.94 -1.40
C LEU A 71 -3.62 2.91 -0.35
N VAL A 72 -2.89 3.99 -0.04
CA VAL A 72 -3.36 5.00 0.92
C VAL A 72 -4.66 5.63 0.44
N ALA A 73 -4.76 5.97 -0.85
CA ALA A 73 -6.02 6.41 -1.45
C ALA A 73 -7.13 5.36 -1.35
N GLN A 74 -6.85 4.07 -1.54
CA GLN A 74 -7.88 3.03 -1.41
C GLN A 74 -8.38 2.90 0.04
N LEU A 75 -7.48 2.92 1.03
CA LEU A 75 -7.88 2.88 2.45
C LEU A 75 -8.79 4.06 2.83
N ILE A 76 -8.50 5.25 2.31
CA ILE A 76 -9.26 6.48 2.60
C ILE A 76 -10.53 6.57 1.73
N PHE A 77 -10.42 6.54 0.41
CA PHE A 77 -11.53 6.84 -0.49
C PHE A 77 -12.51 5.67 -0.68
N CYS A 78 -12.11 4.43 -0.39
CA CYS A 78 -13.05 3.29 -0.35
C CYS A 78 -13.76 3.15 1.01
N GLY A 79 -13.58 4.09 1.93
CA GLY A 79 -14.36 4.15 3.16
C GLY A 79 -13.82 3.29 4.31
N ILE A 80 -12.65 2.65 4.18
CA ILE A 80 -12.15 1.70 5.19
C ILE A 80 -11.83 2.45 6.49
N CYS A 81 -11.07 3.54 6.41
CA CYS A 81 -10.77 4.39 7.56
C CYS A 81 -12.03 5.06 8.16
N GLN A 82 -13.07 5.27 7.36
CA GLN A 82 -14.34 5.86 7.82
C GLN A 82 -15.18 4.84 8.58
N ARG A 83 -15.14 3.56 8.20
CA ARG A 83 -15.84 2.47 8.89
C ARG A 83 -15.12 2.02 10.17
N HIS A 84 -13.79 2.10 10.19
CA HIS A 84 -12.92 1.67 11.31
C HIS A 84 -12.02 2.84 11.75
N PRO A 85 -12.55 3.87 12.45
CA PRO A 85 -11.82 5.09 12.78
C PRO A 85 -10.63 4.89 13.74
N GLY A 86 -10.60 3.80 14.51
CA GLY A 86 -9.49 3.40 15.38
C GLY A 86 -8.47 2.50 14.69
N PHE A 87 -8.70 2.09 13.45
CA PHE A 87 -7.73 1.33 12.67
C PHE A 87 -6.50 2.19 12.34
N VAL A 88 -5.32 1.67 12.66
CA VAL A 88 -4.04 2.31 12.36
C VAL A 88 -3.27 1.49 11.34
N PHE A 89 -2.76 2.15 10.30
CA PHE A 89 -1.84 1.55 9.35
C PHE A 89 -0.52 2.31 9.26
N VAL A 90 0.52 1.60 8.83
CA VAL A 90 1.86 2.14 8.59
C VAL A 90 2.30 1.73 7.19
N VAL A 91 2.86 2.66 6.43
CA VAL A 91 3.56 2.37 5.18
C VAL A 91 5.06 2.47 5.42
N VAL A 92 5.82 1.42 5.08
CA VAL A 92 7.26 1.34 5.39
C VAL A 92 8.10 1.28 4.11
N GLU A 93 9.31 1.87 4.16
CA GLU A 93 10.25 1.97 3.03
C GLU A 93 9.75 2.84 1.85
N THR A 94 8.73 3.67 2.05
CA THR A 94 8.09 4.43 0.95
C THR A 94 8.59 5.87 0.81
N GLY A 95 9.48 6.31 1.70
CA GLY A 95 9.84 7.72 1.83
C GLY A 95 8.62 8.61 2.08
N ILE A 96 8.81 9.92 2.03
CA ILE A 96 7.73 10.90 2.30
C ILE A 96 7.52 11.91 1.17
N GLY A 97 8.32 11.85 0.10
CA GLY A 97 8.28 12.84 -0.99
C GLY A 97 6.97 12.84 -1.80
N TRP A 98 6.22 11.73 -1.77
CA TRP A 98 4.92 11.63 -2.43
C TRP A 98 3.79 12.31 -1.64
N ILE A 99 3.94 12.50 -0.32
CA ILE A 99 2.87 13.01 0.55
C ILE A 99 2.44 14.43 0.15
N PRO A 100 3.35 15.41 -0.07
CA PRO A 100 2.93 16.75 -0.49
C PRO A 100 2.13 16.75 -1.78
N TYR A 101 2.56 15.98 -2.78
CA TYR A 101 1.83 15.83 -4.05
C TYR A 101 0.46 15.18 -3.86
N TYR A 102 0.40 14.15 -3.01
CA TYR A 102 -0.84 13.44 -2.69
C TYR A 102 -1.86 14.33 -1.98
N LEU A 103 -1.41 15.17 -1.04
CA LEU A 103 -2.30 16.08 -0.29
C LEU A 103 -2.79 17.27 -1.14
N GLU A 104 -2.07 17.64 -2.20
CA GLU A 104 -2.47 18.72 -3.11
C GLU A 104 -3.60 18.31 -4.08
N ARG A 105 -3.73 17.02 -4.39
CA ARG A 105 -4.61 16.48 -5.44
C ARG A 105 -5.94 15.97 -4.89
#